data_AF-A0A0F8X6D4-F1
#
_entry.id   AF-A0A0F8X6D4-F1
#
_cell.length_a   1.000
_cell.length_b   1.000
_cell.length_c   1.000
_cell.angle_alpha   90.00
_cell.angle_beta   90.00
_cell.angle_gamma   90.00
#
_symmetry.space_group_name_H-M   'P 1'
#
loop_
_entity.id
_entity.type
_entity.pdbx_description
1 polymer ?
#
loop_
_entity_poly.entity_id
_entity_poly.type
_entity_poly.pdbx_seq_one_letter_code
_entity_poly.pdbx_strand_id
1 'polypeptide(L)'
;RSWVYKAAKNVDRTTAFGSTQSLEVTGTVMFMNCAFPTLDEEALEPSAVTLGPHCPNPYITKSLFNISGMSFGALSKPAVRALSQGAKLAGCWMNTGEGGLSPYHLEGGADIVFQIGTAKYGVRDEQGKLSHEKLKQIAAHEQVKMFEIKMSQGAKPGKGGMLPGRKVNAEIAKIRGIPEGHPEVKNPADLLDMIASVRETTGKPTGFKAVIGAYAWLETLFAEINHRGIESAPDFITIDSADGGTGAAPQPLMDSVGLPLRESLPLVVNMLEKHGLRERVKVIASGKLIVPSKVAWALALGADFVVSARGHMFALGCIQALQCNKDTCPTGITTHNERLQRGLDVADKAQR
;
A
#
# COMPACT_ATOMS: atom_id res chain seq x y z
N ARG A 1 -16.25 9.86 -1.65
CA ARG A 1 -15.84 10.53 -2.91
C ARG A 1 -15.95 12.05 -2.79
N SER A 2 -17.15 12.60 -2.56
CA SER A 2 -17.36 14.06 -2.43
C SER A 2 -16.36 14.73 -1.46
N TRP A 3 -16.18 14.14 -0.27
CA TRP A 3 -15.19 14.62 0.70
C TRP A 3 -13.77 14.75 0.12
N VAL A 4 -13.27 13.75 -0.61
CA VAL A 4 -11.93 13.80 -1.22
C VAL A 4 -11.84 14.89 -2.26
N TYR A 5 -12.86 15.04 -3.12
CA TYR A 5 -12.84 16.09 -4.15
C TYR A 5 -12.79 17.50 -3.55
N LYS A 6 -13.43 17.70 -2.39
CA LYS A 6 -13.34 18.96 -1.65
C LYS A 6 -11.96 19.12 -1.02
N ALA A 7 -11.50 18.11 -0.28
CA ALA A 7 -10.20 18.12 0.41
C ALA A 7 -9.02 18.33 -0.56
N ALA A 8 -9.01 17.60 -1.67
CA ALA A 8 -7.99 17.68 -2.72
C ALA A 8 -7.93 19.03 -3.44
N LYS A 9 -8.98 19.84 -3.36
CA LYS A 9 -9.01 21.21 -3.92
C LYS A 9 -8.83 22.28 -2.85
N ASN A 10 -8.59 21.88 -1.61
CA ASN A 10 -8.57 22.74 -0.44
C ASN A 10 -9.78 23.70 -0.36
N VAL A 11 -10.96 23.22 -0.75
CA VAL A 11 -12.23 23.99 -0.61
C VAL A 11 -12.94 23.59 0.68
N ASP A 12 -13.91 24.40 1.09
CA ASP A 12 -14.64 24.19 2.33
C ASP A 12 -15.25 22.76 2.44
N ARG A 13 -14.97 22.14 3.59
CA ARG A 13 -15.38 20.79 3.97
C ARG A 13 -16.52 20.78 5.00
N THR A 14 -17.01 21.95 5.42
CA THR A 14 -18.18 22.01 6.32
C THR A 14 -19.45 21.49 5.65
N THR A 15 -20.40 21.03 6.46
CA THR A 15 -21.72 20.54 6.03
C THR A 15 -22.75 20.97 7.06
N ALA A 16 -23.89 21.50 6.61
CA ALA A 16 -25.02 21.91 7.46
C ALA A 16 -25.99 20.73 7.70
N PHE A 17 -26.98 20.93 8.59
CA PHE A 17 -28.12 20.02 8.85
C PHE A 17 -27.85 18.77 9.72
N GLY A 18 -26.58 18.45 10.02
CA GLY A 18 -26.21 17.36 10.94
C GLY A 18 -25.66 16.12 10.24
N SER A 19 -25.39 15.07 11.03
CA SER A 19 -24.76 13.83 10.52
C SER A 19 -25.71 13.04 9.63
N THR A 20 -25.25 12.67 8.43
CA THR A 20 -25.94 11.71 7.55
C THR A 20 -25.46 10.28 7.77
N GLN A 21 -24.56 10.05 8.74
CA GLN A 21 -24.08 8.72 9.08
C GLN A 21 -25.06 8.06 10.04
N SER A 22 -25.57 6.88 9.70
CA SER A 22 -26.34 6.06 10.64
C SER A 22 -25.43 5.62 11.80
N LEU A 23 -25.85 5.91 13.03
CA LEU A 23 -25.15 5.55 14.25
C LEU A 23 -25.63 4.22 14.85
N GLU A 24 -26.71 3.66 14.31
CA GLU A 24 -27.35 2.43 14.80
C GLU A 24 -26.71 1.17 14.22
N VAL A 25 -25.94 1.29 13.14
CA VAL A 25 -25.30 0.14 12.49
C VAL A 25 -24.20 -0.41 13.41
N THR A 26 -24.27 -1.70 13.74
CA THR A 26 -23.31 -2.37 14.62
C THR A 26 -21.86 -2.15 14.18
N GLY A 27 -21.06 -1.67 15.13
CA GLY A 27 -19.67 -1.22 15.02
C GLY A 27 -19.41 -0.14 13.98
N THR A 28 -20.38 0.76 13.85
CA THR A 28 -20.09 2.15 13.53
C THR A 28 -18.99 2.66 14.47
N VAL A 29 -17.94 3.26 13.90
CA VAL A 29 -16.85 3.86 14.66
C VAL A 29 -17.37 5.12 15.35
N MET A 30 -17.18 5.19 16.66
CA MET A 30 -17.47 6.36 17.48
C MET A 30 -16.20 6.75 18.24
N PHE A 31 -15.85 8.03 18.20
CA PHE A 31 -14.79 8.58 19.04
C PHE A 31 -15.43 9.24 20.25
N MET A 32 -15.00 8.84 21.44
CA MET A 32 -15.46 9.46 22.68
C MET A 32 -14.83 10.85 22.78
N ASN A 33 -15.65 11.89 22.79
CA ASN A 33 -15.14 13.24 22.96
C ASN A 33 -14.71 13.47 24.41
N CYS A 34 -13.70 14.30 24.60
CA CYS A 34 -13.40 14.88 25.90
C CYS A 34 -14.41 16.00 26.20
N ALA A 35 -14.71 16.24 27.48
CA ALA A 35 -15.58 17.34 27.90
C ALA A 35 -14.94 18.71 27.64
N PHE A 36 -13.61 18.76 27.63
CA PHE A 36 -12.81 19.95 27.34
C PHE A 36 -11.96 19.67 26.10
N PRO A 37 -12.01 20.52 25.07
CA PRO A 37 -11.25 20.33 23.84
C PRO A 37 -9.77 20.57 24.09
N THR A 38 -8.91 19.81 23.40
CA THR A 38 -7.49 20.14 23.27
C THR A 38 -7.35 21.45 22.51
N LEU A 39 -6.57 22.38 23.06
CA LEU A 39 -6.29 23.64 22.37
C LEU A 39 -5.29 23.40 21.23
N ASP A 40 -5.35 24.22 20.18
CA ASP A 40 -4.41 24.11 19.05
C ASP A 40 -2.94 24.23 19.51
N GLU A 41 -2.70 24.99 20.59
CA GLU A 41 -1.40 25.17 21.24
C GLU A 41 -0.89 23.91 21.96
N GLU A 42 -1.80 23.01 22.32
CA GLU A 42 -1.53 21.73 23.00
C GLU A 42 -1.50 20.55 22.02
N ALA A 43 -1.90 20.78 20.76
CA ALA A 43 -1.91 19.75 19.74
C ALA A 43 -0.47 19.31 19.41
N LEU A 44 -0.25 17.99 19.45
CA LEU A 44 1.05 17.41 19.18
C LEU A 44 1.20 17.04 17.70
N GLU A 45 2.36 17.35 17.15
CA GLU A 45 2.78 16.82 15.86
C GLU A 45 3.01 15.30 15.93
N PRO A 46 2.78 14.55 14.84
CA PRO A 46 3.06 13.13 14.80
C PRO A 46 4.52 12.80 15.16
N SER A 47 4.68 11.88 16.10
CA SER A 47 5.98 11.32 16.47
C SER A 47 6.60 10.54 15.30
N ALA A 48 7.93 10.58 15.21
CA ALA A 48 8.64 9.79 14.21
C ALA A 48 8.61 8.30 14.58
N VAL A 49 8.38 7.44 13.59
CA VAL A 49 8.40 5.98 13.73
C VAL A 49 9.55 5.43 12.89
N THR A 50 10.34 4.54 13.49
CA THR A 50 11.46 3.85 12.85
C THR A 50 11.02 2.46 12.37
N LEU A 51 11.24 2.20 11.08
CA LEU A 51 11.10 0.90 10.43
C LEU A 51 12.49 0.29 10.22
N GLY A 52 12.60 -1.00 10.54
CA GLY A 52 13.85 -1.78 10.42
C GLY A 52 15.02 -1.21 11.23
N PRO A 53 14.89 -1.06 12.57
CA PRO A 53 15.96 -0.53 13.42
C PRO A 53 17.27 -1.34 13.37
N HIS A 54 17.19 -2.61 12.95
CA HIS A 54 18.35 -3.50 12.80
C HIS A 54 18.88 -3.55 11.35
N CYS A 55 18.25 -2.82 10.42
CA CYS A 55 18.76 -2.70 9.05
C CYS A 55 19.94 -1.73 9.01
N PRO A 56 20.93 -1.94 8.11
CA PRO A 56 21.98 -0.95 7.87
C PRO A 56 21.45 0.45 7.53
N ASN A 57 20.31 0.53 6.84
CA ASN A 57 19.65 1.78 6.45
C ASN A 57 18.20 1.79 6.97
N PRO A 58 17.96 2.07 8.27
CA PRO A 58 16.60 2.17 8.82
C PRO A 58 15.83 3.32 8.16
N TYR A 59 14.50 3.23 8.13
CA TYR A 59 13.65 4.30 7.62
C TYR A 59 12.89 4.97 8.77
N ILE A 60 13.03 6.28 8.91
CA ILE A 60 12.40 7.08 9.97
C ILE A 60 11.47 8.08 9.30
N THR A 61 10.21 8.12 9.73
CA THR A 61 9.20 9.01 9.14
C THR A 61 8.13 9.40 10.15
N LYS A 62 7.57 10.60 9.96
CA LYS A 62 6.41 11.11 10.72
C LYS A 62 5.09 10.97 9.95
N SER A 63 5.15 10.47 8.71
CA SER A 63 3.97 10.39 7.85
C SER A 63 3.02 9.28 8.28
N LEU A 64 1.81 9.65 8.72
CA LEU A 64 0.77 8.71 9.15
C LEU A 64 -0.07 8.16 7.99
N PHE A 65 -0.22 8.91 6.90
CA PHE A 65 -1.11 8.58 5.78
C PHE A 65 -0.37 8.65 4.44
N ASN A 66 -0.30 7.52 3.75
CA ASN A 66 0.61 7.31 2.63
C ASN A 66 -0.06 6.68 1.40
N ILE A 67 0.64 6.64 0.26
CA ILE A 67 0.08 6.13 -1.00
C ILE A 67 0.33 4.62 -1.13
N SER A 68 -0.75 3.84 -1.15
CA SER A 68 -0.70 2.37 -1.29
C SER A 68 -0.30 1.96 -2.72
N GLY A 69 0.27 0.76 -2.85
CA GLY A 69 0.86 0.25 -4.08
C GLY A 69 -0.10 0.19 -5.26
N MET A 70 0.23 0.91 -6.33
CA MET A 70 -0.49 0.90 -7.61
C MET A 70 0.51 0.86 -8.76
N SER A 71 0.50 -0.23 -9.53
CA SER A 71 1.54 -0.46 -10.54
C SER A 71 1.53 0.55 -11.67
N PHE A 72 2.73 1.01 -12.06
CA PHE A 72 2.91 1.51 -13.42
C PHE A 72 2.55 0.39 -14.42
N GLY A 73 1.75 0.73 -15.42
CA GLY A 73 1.04 -0.24 -16.25
C GLY A 73 -0.45 -0.32 -15.90
N ALA A 74 -0.82 -0.37 -14.61
CA ALA A 74 -2.21 -0.13 -14.22
C ALA A 74 -2.52 1.37 -14.27
N LEU A 75 -1.63 2.18 -13.69
CA LEU A 75 -1.61 3.63 -13.80
C LEU A 75 -0.89 4.09 -15.06
N SER A 76 -1.31 5.25 -15.55
CA SER A 76 -0.66 5.98 -16.63
C SER A 76 0.60 6.70 -16.15
N LYS A 77 1.47 7.08 -17.10
CA LYS A 77 2.65 7.93 -16.84
C LYS A 77 2.31 9.21 -16.06
N PRO A 78 1.36 10.07 -16.51
CA PRO A 78 1.08 11.31 -15.79
C PRO A 78 0.48 11.06 -14.40
N ALA A 79 -0.26 9.96 -14.20
CA ALA A 79 -0.78 9.62 -12.87
C ALA A 79 0.34 9.27 -11.89
N VAL A 80 1.32 8.45 -12.30
CA VAL A 80 2.47 8.12 -11.45
C VAL A 80 3.30 9.37 -11.12
N ARG A 81 3.53 10.24 -12.11
CA ARG A 81 4.24 11.52 -11.90
C ARG A 81 3.53 12.41 -10.89
N ALA A 82 2.22 12.61 -11.05
CA ALA A 82 1.43 13.44 -10.15
C ALA A 82 1.45 12.90 -8.71
N LEU A 83 1.31 11.58 -8.53
CA LEU A 83 1.38 10.95 -7.22
C LEU A 83 2.76 11.07 -6.59
N SER A 84 3.83 10.86 -7.36
CA SER A 84 5.21 11.00 -6.85
C SER A 84 5.50 12.44 -6.42
N GLN A 85 5.12 13.44 -7.22
CA GLN A 85 5.29 14.85 -6.87
C GLN A 85 4.44 15.24 -5.65
N GLY A 86 3.16 14.85 -5.63
CA GLY A 86 2.27 15.11 -4.49
C GLY A 86 2.74 14.45 -3.20
N ALA A 87 3.25 13.21 -3.28
CA ALA A 87 3.81 12.51 -2.13
C ALA A 87 5.02 13.26 -1.54
N LYS A 88 5.90 13.78 -2.40
CA LYS A 88 7.04 14.60 -1.96
C LYS A 88 6.58 15.88 -1.25
N LEU A 89 5.61 16.58 -1.83
CA LEU A 89 5.05 17.81 -1.24
C LEU A 89 4.41 17.55 0.13
N ALA A 90 3.72 16.42 0.27
CA ALA A 90 3.07 16.03 1.52
C ALA A 90 4.02 15.38 2.55
N GLY A 91 5.28 15.10 2.18
CA GLY A 91 6.23 14.36 3.02
C GLY A 91 5.80 12.90 3.28
N CYS A 92 4.96 12.32 2.42
CA CYS A 92 4.51 10.94 2.54
C CYS A 92 5.23 10.04 1.52
N TRP A 93 5.20 8.72 1.74
CA TRP A 93 5.78 7.79 0.78
C TRP A 93 4.76 7.32 -0.26
N MET A 94 5.30 6.84 -1.39
CA MET A 94 4.55 6.17 -2.43
C MET A 94 5.05 4.75 -2.66
N ASN A 95 4.13 3.79 -2.73
CA ASN A 95 4.45 2.42 -3.08
C ASN A 95 4.29 2.18 -4.59
N THR A 96 5.28 1.55 -5.24
CA THR A 96 5.31 1.33 -6.70
C THR A 96 4.22 0.42 -7.22
N GLY A 97 3.61 -0.38 -6.33
CA GLY A 97 2.85 -1.54 -6.73
C GLY A 97 3.72 -2.60 -7.43
N GLU A 98 3.08 -3.64 -7.93
CA GLU A 98 3.80 -4.80 -8.50
C GLU A 98 4.55 -4.51 -9.80
N GLY A 99 4.35 -3.36 -10.45
CA GLY A 99 4.81 -3.09 -11.82
C GLY A 99 6.31 -2.81 -11.98
N GLY A 100 7.06 -2.82 -10.88
CA GLY A 100 8.46 -2.38 -10.85
C GLY A 100 8.58 -0.86 -10.68
N LEU A 101 9.83 -0.41 -10.57
CA LEU A 101 10.20 0.99 -10.37
C LEU A 101 10.38 1.65 -11.74
N SER A 102 9.46 2.52 -12.13
CA SER A 102 9.59 3.34 -13.35
C SER A 102 10.28 4.67 -13.05
N PRO A 103 10.89 5.33 -14.07
CA PRO A 103 11.48 6.66 -13.91
C PRO A 103 10.49 7.68 -13.34
N TYR A 104 9.20 7.55 -13.66
CA TYR A 104 8.13 8.44 -13.20
C TYR A 104 7.89 8.40 -11.69
N HIS A 105 8.26 7.30 -11.01
CA HIS A 105 8.23 7.26 -9.55
C HIS A 105 9.36 8.11 -8.95
N LEU A 106 10.51 8.15 -9.62
CA LEU A 106 11.71 8.85 -9.13
C LEU A 106 11.65 10.35 -9.42
N GLU A 107 11.03 10.76 -10.52
CA GLU A 107 10.93 12.16 -10.96
C GLU A 107 10.35 13.12 -9.91
N GLY A 108 9.43 12.68 -9.05
CA GLY A 108 8.86 13.53 -8.00
C GLY A 108 9.68 13.62 -6.71
N GLY A 109 10.68 12.75 -6.52
CA GLY A 109 11.59 12.81 -5.36
C GLY A 109 10.98 12.38 -4.01
N ALA A 110 9.81 11.74 -4.00
CA ALA A 110 9.20 11.16 -2.81
C ALA A 110 9.96 9.94 -2.30
N ASP A 111 9.76 9.58 -1.04
CA ASP A 111 10.17 8.29 -0.51
C ASP A 111 9.35 7.17 -1.17
N ILE A 112 10.01 6.07 -1.52
CA ILE A 112 9.45 4.97 -2.29
C ILE A 112 9.50 3.67 -1.51
N VAL A 113 8.36 2.96 -1.52
CA VAL A 113 8.28 1.54 -1.16
C VAL A 113 8.26 0.72 -2.44
N PHE A 114 9.31 -0.08 -2.66
CA PHE A 114 9.35 -0.97 -3.81
C PHE A 114 8.60 -2.27 -3.50
N GLN A 115 7.51 -2.54 -4.22
CA GLN A 115 6.71 -3.73 -4.00
C GLN A 115 7.09 -4.87 -4.95
N ILE A 116 7.45 -6.01 -4.36
CA ILE A 116 7.79 -7.24 -5.05
C ILE A 116 6.52 -8.10 -5.17
N GLY A 117 5.89 -8.05 -6.34
CA GLY A 117 4.80 -8.98 -6.68
C GLY A 117 5.31 -10.38 -7.05
N THR A 118 4.39 -11.32 -7.29
CA THR A 118 4.69 -12.70 -7.76
C THR A 118 5.64 -12.72 -8.95
N ALA A 119 5.46 -11.71 -9.80
CA ALA A 119 6.20 -11.42 -10.99
C ALA A 119 7.65 -10.98 -10.82
N LYS A 120 7.97 -10.43 -9.65
CA LYS A 120 9.28 -9.82 -9.36
C LYS A 120 9.67 -8.81 -10.45
N TYR A 121 8.70 -8.08 -11.01
CA TYR A 121 8.96 -7.11 -12.08
C TYR A 121 10.00 -6.09 -11.60
N GLY A 122 11.02 -5.85 -12.42
CA GLY A 122 12.17 -5.00 -12.09
C GLY A 122 13.30 -5.71 -11.32
N VAL A 123 13.05 -6.86 -10.68
CA VAL A 123 14.04 -7.58 -9.84
C VAL A 123 14.12 -9.08 -10.11
N ARG A 124 13.66 -9.54 -11.28
CA ARG A 124 13.78 -10.93 -11.71
C ARG A 124 14.98 -11.21 -12.61
N ASP A 125 15.56 -12.39 -12.51
CA ASP A 125 16.48 -12.92 -13.51
C ASP A 125 15.74 -13.45 -14.76
N GLU A 126 16.49 -13.99 -15.72
CA GLU A 126 15.96 -14.56 -16.97
C GLU A 126 15.06 -15.78 -16.70
N GLN A 127 15.31 -16.51 -15.62
CA GLN A 127 14.54 -17.66 -15.18
C GLN A 127 13.30 -17.28 -14.34
N GLY A 128 13.12 -15.99 -14.03
CA GLY A 128 12.00 -15.49 -13.23
C GLY A 128 12.19 -15.60 -11.72
N LYS A 129 13.38 -15.92 -11.24
CA LYS A 129 13.72 -15.91 -9.81
C LYS A 129 14.17 -14.52 -9.38
N LEU A 130 14.23 -14.30 -8.07
CA LEU A 130 14.67 -13.03 -7.50
C LEU A 130 16.17 -12.83 -7.77
N SER A 131 16.51 -11.71 -8.43
CA SER A 131 17.89 -11.35 -8.74
C SER A 131 18.45 -10.42 -7.68
N HIS A 132 19.45 -10.88 -6.93
CA HIS A 132 20.12 -10.07 -5.92
C HIS A 132 20.85 -8.86 -6.53
N GLU A 133 21.40 -9.00 -7.74
CA GLU A 133 22.02 -7.89 -8.46
C GLU A 133 21.02 -6.78 -8.77
N LYS A 134 19.86 -7.12 -9.33
CA LYS A 134 18.81 -6.14 -9.63
C LYS A 134 18.21 -5.55 -8.36
N LEU A 135 18.07 -6.33 -7.28
CA LEU A 135 17.69 -5.79 -5.97
C LEU A 135 18.69 -4.74 -5.48
N LYS A 136 20.00 -4.97 -5.59
CA LYS A 136 21.03 -3.98 -5.26
C LYS A 136 20.92 -2.71 -6.12
N GLN A 137 20.66 -2.86 -7.42
CA GLN A 137 20.45 -1.72 -8.32
C GLN A 137 19.24 -0.88 -7.90
N ILE A 138 18.11 -1.54 -7.58
CA ILE A 138 16.91 -0.84 -7.09
C ILE A 138 17.17 -0.19 -5.73
N ALA A 139 17.86 -0.88 -4.81
CA ALA A 139 18.21 -0.36 -3.50
C ALA A 139 19.21 0.81 -3.56
N ALA A 140 20.01 0.93 -4.62
CA ALA A 140 20.96 2.03 -4.79
C ALA A 140 20.27 3.39 -5.01
N HIS A 141 19.00 3.41 -5.41
CA HIS A 141 18.23 4.65 -5.47
C HIS A 141 17.96 5.17 -4.04
N GLU A 142 18.36 6.42 -3.78
CA GLU A 142 18.20 7.07 -2.48
C GLU A 142 16.72 7.13 -2.06
N GLN A 143 15.81 7.37 -3.01
CA GLN A 143 14.37 7.44 -2.76
C GLN A 143 13.78 6.10 -2.30
N VAL A 144 14.35 4.95 -2.66
CA VAL A 144 13.80 3.65 -2.26
C VAL A 144 14.12 3.43 -0.79
N LYS A 145 13.13 3.53 0.10
CA LYS A 145 13.32 3.41 1.55
C LYS A 145 12.97 2.05 2.11
N MET A 146 12.07 1.31 1.45
CA MET A 146 11.56 0.03 1.94
C MET A 146 11.25 -0.94 0.80
N PHE A 147 11.25 -2.23 1.14
CA PHE A 147 10.82 -3.31 0.26
C PHE A 147 9.61 -4.04 0.84
N GLU A 148 8.58 -4.24 0.02
CA GLU A 148 7.36 -4.93 0.43
C GLU A 148 7.13 -6.17 -0.43
N ILE A 149 7.19 -7.36 0.17
CA ILE A 149 6.83 -8.61 -0.49
C ILE A 149 5.31 -8.73 -0.49
N LYS A 150 4.70 -8.66 -1.67
CA LYS A 150 3.24 -8.77 -1.78
C LYS A 150 2.82 -10.23 -1.86
N MET A 151 2.19 -10.73 -0.80
CA MET A 151 1.58 -12.06 -0.77
C MET A 151 0.19 -12.06 -1.41
N SER A 152 -0.62 -11.02 -1.13
CA SER A 152 -1.96 -10.89 -1.70
C SER A 152 -2.46 -9.44 -1.70
N GLN A 153 -3.59 -9.20 -2.37
CA GLN A 153 -4.32 -7.93 -2.33
C GLN A 153 -5.82 -8.16 -2.17
N GLY A 154 -6.51 -7.20 -1.57
CA GLY A 154 -7.93 -7.30 -1.21
C GLY A 154 -8.83 -7.80 -2.34
N ALA A 155 -8.70 -7.19 -3.51
CA ALA A 155 -9.56 -7.51 -4.65
C ALA A 155 -9.40 -8.92 -5.24
N LYS A 156 -8.33 -9.64 -4.89
CA LYS A 156 -8.07 -10.99 -5.42
C LYS A 156 -7.07 -11.75 -4.54
N PRO A 157 -7.46 -12.13 -3.32
CA PRO A 157 -6.59 -12.94 -2.47
C PRO A 157 -6.29 -14.26 -3.17
N GLY A 158 -5.05 -14.74 -3.08
CA GLY A 158 -4.61 -15.96 -3.76
C GLY A 158 -4.34 -15.84 -5.26
N LYS A 159 -4.45 -14.65 -5.88
CA LYS A 159 -3.99 -14.40 -7.26
C LYS A 159 -3.01 -13.23 -7.36
N GLY A 160 -2.03 -13.39 -8.25
CA GLY A 160 -1.07 -12.34 -8.56
C GLY A 160 -1.67 -11.13 -9.30
N GLY A 161 -0.84 -10.11 -9.50
CA GLY A 161 -1.16 -8.96 -10.35
C GLY A 161 -1.67 -9.39 -11.73
N MET A 162 -2.72 -8.72 -12.22
CA MET A 162 -3.29 -8.97 -13.53
C MET A 162 -3.38 -7.63 -14.24
N LEU A 163 -2.94 -7.60 -15.49
CA LEU A 163 -3.09 -6.45 -16.35
C LEU A 163 -3.46 -6.96 -17.76
N PRO A 164 -4.61 -6.55 -18.30
CA PRO A 164 -5.10 -7.00 -19.60
C PRO A 164 -4.09 -6.78 -20.73
N GLY A 165 -4.07 -7.70 -21.71
CA GLY A 165 -3.14 -7.65 -22.85
C GLY A 165 -3.16 -6.33 -23.62
N ARG A 166 -4.33 -5.70 -23.79
CA ARG A 166 -4.46 -4.38 -24.44
C ARG A 166 -3.71 -3.23 -23.75
N LYS A 167 -3.34 -3.39 -22.48
CA LYS A 167 -2.55 -2.41 -21.72
C LYS A 167 -1.05 -2.69 -21.76
N VAL A 168 -0.62 -3.68 -22.52
CA VAL A 168 0.79 -4.07 -22.66
C VAL A 168 1.37 -3.37 -23.88
N ASN A 169 2.05 -2.24 -23.66
CA ASN A 169 2.84 -1.56 -24.69
C ASN A 169 4.27 -2.15 -24.77
N ALA A 170 5.12 -1.65 -25.66
CA ALA A 170 6.49 -2.16 -25.83
C ALA A 170 7.35 -2.07 -24.55
N GLU A 171 7.14 -1.05 -23.72
CA GLU A 171 7.81 -0.88 -22.42
C GLU A 171 7.35 -1.97 -21.43
N ILE A 172 6.04 -2.26 -21.38
CA ILE A 172 5.44 -3.26 -20.49
C ILE A 172 5.67 -4.69 -21.00
N ALA A 173 5.75 -4.92 -22.31
CA ALA A 173 5.92 -6.25 -22.92
C ALA A 173 7.27 -6.87 -22.55
N LYS A 174 8.35 -6.07 -22.58
CA LYS A 174 9.71 -6.47 -22.19
C LYS A 174 9.79 -7.05 -20.77
N ILE A 175 8.77 -6.79 -19.96
CA ILE A 175 8.73 -7.09 -18.54
C ILE A 175 8.02 -8.44 -18.27
N ARG A 176 7.25 -9.04 -19.21
CA ARG A 176 6.19 -10.05 -18.90
C ARG A 176 6.38 -11.49 -19.42
N GLY A 177 6.35 -12.47 -18.49
CA GLY A 177 6.14 -13.92 -18.71
C GLY A 177 6.31 -14.73 -17.41
N ILE A 178 5.20 -15.11 -16.72
CA ILE A 178 5.22 -15.34 -15.24
C ILE A 178 4.27 -16.44 -14.74
N PRO A 179 4.70 -17.32 -13.81
CA PRO A 179 3.85 -18.27 -13.07
C PRO A 179 2.91 -17.60 -12.03
N GLU A 180 1.88 -18.32 -11.57
CA GLU A 180 1.00 -17.87 -10.48
C GLU A 180 1.69 -18.00 -9.09
N GLY A 181 1.55 -17.00 -8.22
CA GLY A 181 2.11 -17.02 -6.85
C GLY A 181 3.61 -16.73 -6.76
N HIS A 182 4.17 -16.77 -5.54
CA HIS A 182 5.62 -16.84 -5.30
C HIS A 182 5.97 -18.33 -5.14
N PRO A 183 6.52 -19.02 -6.15
CA PRO A 183 6.78 -20.45 -6.07
C PRO A 183 7.73 -20.85 -4.94
N GLU A 184 8.57 -19.90 -4.50
CA GLU A 184 9.51 -20.07 -3.40
C GLU A 184 8.88 -19.89 -2.01
N VAL A 185 7.69 -19.29 -1.88
CA VAL A 185 7.02 -19.08 -0.59
C VAL A 185 5.83 -20.01 -0.44
N LYS A 186 6.03 -21.16 0.22
CA LYS A 186 5.00 -22.20 0.42
C LYS A 186 4.51 -22.27 1.86
N ASN A 187 5.28 -21.72 2.79
CA ASN A 187 5.00 -21.74 4.21
C ASN A 187 5.58 -20.46 4.89
N PRO A 188 5.30 -20.24 6.19
CA PRO A 188 5.82 -19.08 6.91
C PRO A 188 7.35 -19.01 7.02
N ALA A 189 8.05 -20.15 7.13
CA ALA A 189 9.51 -20.20 7.15
C ALA A 189 10.11 -19.68 5.83
N ASP A 190 9.58 -20.10 4.69
CA ASP A 190 10.01 -19.61 3.37
C ASP A 190 9.78 -18.08 3.22
N LEU A 191 8.68 -17.56 3.79
CA LEU A 191 8.41 -16.11 3.78
C LEU A 191 9.48 -15.35 4.57
N LEU A 192 9.86 -15.85 5.74
CA LEU A 192 10.94 -15.27 6.54
C LEU A 192 12.28 -15.35 5.81
N ASP A 193 12.57 -16.44 5.10
CA ASP A 193 13.79 -16.57 4.28
C ASP A 193 13.81 -15.55 3.15
N MET A 194 12.68 -15.31 2.47
CA MET A 194 12.58 -14.30 1.43
C MET A 194 12.74 -12.88 1.99
N ILE A 195 12.16 -12.59 3.16
CA ILE A 195 12.32 -11.31 3.85
C ILE A 195 13.80 -11.09 4.21
N ALA A 196 14.45 -12.09 4.80
CA ALA A 196 15.87 -12.04 5.15
C ALA A 196 16.74 -11.80 3.90
N SER A 197 16.54 -12.57 2.83
CA SER A 197 17.26 -12.42 1.56
C SER A 197 17.15 -11.01 0.98
N VAL A 198 15.95 -10.43 0.95
CA VAL A 198 15.75 -9.05 0.46
C VAL A 198 16.37 -8.03 1.41
N ARG A 199 16.17 -8.18 2.73
CA ARG A 199 16.72 -7.27 3.74
C ARG A 199 18.26 -7.25 3.72
N GLU A 200 18.89 -8.41 3.67
CA GLU A 200 20.35 -8.56 3.62
C GLU A 200 20.94 -8.00 2.32
N THR A 201 20.28 -8.28 1.19
CA THR A 201 20.74 -7.81 -0.13
C THR A 201 20.65 -6.29 -0.26
N THR A 202 19.58 -5.70 0.27
CA THR A 202 19.25 -4.28 0.09
C THR A 202 19.75 -3.40 1.24
N GLY A 203 19.96 -3.99 2.43
CA GLY A 203 20.25 -3.30 3.66
C GLY A 203 19.12 -2.40 4.17
N LYS A 204 17.88 -2.61 3.70
CA LYS A 204 16.72 -1.72 3.95
C LYS A 204 15.53 -2.47 4.57
N PRO A 205 14.65 -1.77 5.31
CA PRO A 205 13.48 -2.37 5.93
C PRO A 205 12.65 -3.16 4.93
N THR A 206 12.35 -4.39 5.30
CA THR A 206 11.63 -5.35 4.48
C THR A 206 10.48 -5.94 5.27
N GLY A 207 9.30 -5.87 4.67
CA GLY A 207 8.06 -6.41 5.22
C GLY A 207 7.24 -7.10 4.15
N PHE A 208 6.02 -7.50 4.50
CA PHE A 208 5.11 -8.13 3.55
C PHE A 208 3.70 -7.57 3.63
N LYS A 209 2.95 -7.75 2.54
CA LYS A 209 1.55 -7.36 2.42
C LYS A 209 0.65 -8.57 2.23
N ALA A 210 -0.39 -8.68 3.04
CA ALA A 210 -1.37 -9.76 2.94
C ALA A 210 -2.80 -9.32 3.25
N VAL A 211 -3.75 -9.95 2.58
CA VAL A 211 -5.15 -10.02 2.99
C VAL A 211 -5.29 -11.18 3.96
N ILE A 212 -5.92 -10.91 5.10
CA ILE A 212 -6.16 -11.95 6.10
C ILE A 212 -7.49 -12.63 5.81
N GLY A 213 -7.50 -13.95 5.78
CA GLY A 213 -8.69 -14.79 5.72
C GLY A 213 -8.58 -15.83 6.82
N ALA A 214 -8.07 -17.02 6.45
CA ALA A 214 -7.53 -17.93 7.46
C ALA A 214 -6.33 -17.28 8.15
N TYR A 215 -6.32 -17.29 9.49
CA TYR A 215 -5.27 -16.65 10.30
C TYR A 215 -4.32 -17.64 10.99
N ALA A 216 -4.60 -18.96 10.92
CA ALA A 216 -3.77 -19.98 11.58
C ALA A 216 -2.30 -19.94 11.13
N TRP A 217 -2.03 -19.58 9.87
CA TRP A 217 -0.67 -19.44 9.37
C TRP A 217 0.10 -18.27 10.02
N LEU A 218 -0.58 -17.24 10.54
CA LEU A 218 0.05 -16.17 11.31
C LEU A 218 0.51 -16.66 12.67
N GLU A 219 -0.25 -17.54 13.33
CA GLU A 219 0.23 -18.21 14.56
C GLU A 219 1.51 -18.98 14.28
N THR A 220 1.56 -19.74 13.17
CA THR A 220 2.77 -20.45 12.73
C THR A 220 3.91 -19.47 12.40
N LEU A 221 3.63 -18.37 11.70
CA LEU A 221 4.62 -17.35 11.39
C LEU A 221 5.24 -16.74 12.65
N PHE A 222 4.41 -16.35 13.62
CA PHE A 222 4.87 -15.70 14.84
C PHE A 222 5.61 -16.66 15.77
N ALA A 223 5.16 -17.92 15.86
CA ALA A 223 5.90 -18.97 16.53
C ALA A 223 7.27 -19.23 15.89
N GLU A 224 7.33 -19.24 14.55
CA GLU A 224 8.59 -19.41 13.81
C GLU A 224 9.54 -18.22 14.03
N ILE A 225 9.04 -16.99 14.09
CA ILE A 225 9.85 -15.81 14.47
C ILE A 225 10.41 -15.99 15.88
N ASN A 226 9.58 -16.39 16.85
CA ASN A 226 10.04 -16.60 18.22
C ASN A 226 11.07 -17.74 18.31
N HIS A 227 10.95 -18.76 17.45
CA HIS A 227 11.94 -19.84 17.37
C HIS A 227 13.28 -19.37 16.78
N ARG A 228 13.26 -18.57 15.70
CA ARG A 228 14.45 -18.05 15.01
C ARG A 228 15.11 -16.86 15.73
N GLY A 229 14.34 -16.16 16.56
CA GLY A 229 14.74 -14.93 17.24
C GLY A 229 14.15 -13.67 16.60
N ILE A 230 14.02 -12.62 17.42
CA ILE A 230 13.31 -11.37 17.08
C ILE A 230 13.83 -10.66 15.82
N GLU A 231 15.11 -10.88 15.49
CA GLU A 231 15.76 -10.31 14.30
C GLU A 231 15.19 -10.86 12.98
N SER A 232 14.67 -12.10 13.00
CA SER A 232 14.05 -12.70 11.81
C SER A 232 12.68 -12.11 11.50
N ALA A 233 12.08 -11.35 12.42
CA ALA A 233 10.76 -10.75 12.22
C ALA A 233 10.75 -9.80 11.01
N PRO A 234 9.64 -9.68 10.27
CA PRO A 234 9.46 -8.61 9.28
C PRO A 234 9.56 -7.24 9.95
N ASP A 235 10.02 -6.24 9.21
CA ASP A 235 10.05 -4.86 9.74
C ASP A 235 8.67 -4.24 9.79
N PHE A 236 7.78 -4.68 8.90
CA PHE A 236 6.38 -4.33 8.91
C PHE A 236 5.49 -5.41 8.29
N ILE A 237 4.21 -5.38 8.65
CA ILE A 237 3.14 -6.14 8.01
C ILE A 237 2.09 -5.16 7.52
N THR A 238 1.84 -5.18 6.21
CA THR A 238 0.73 -4.44 5.60
C THR A 238 -0.51 -5.34 5.53
N ILE A 239 -1.52 -4.99 6.33
CA ILE A 239 -2.81 -5.68 6.36
C ILE A 239 -3.72 -5.03 5.31
N ASP A 240 -4.00 -5.75 4.24
CA ASP A 240 -4.88 -5.28 3.16
C ASP A 240 -6.32 -5.75 3.39
N SER A 241 -7.25 -4.81 3.42
CA SER A 241 -8.67 -5.09 3.52
C SER A 241 -9.14 -5.88 2.31
N ALA A 242 -10.01 -6.89 2.51
CA ALA A 242 -10.66 -7.64 1.44
C ALA A 242 -11.38 -6.73 0.42
N ASP A 243 -11.83 -5.55 0.84
CA ASP A 243 -12.52 -4.60 -0.02
C ASP A 243 -11.59 -3.62 -0.78
N GLY A 244 -10.31 -3.98 -0.88
CA GLY A 244 -9.28 -3.27 -1.64
C GLY A 244 -9.61 -3.08 -3.13
N GLY A 245 -8.99 -2.08 -3.76
CA GLY A 245 -9.18 -1.81 -5.19
C GLY A 245 -8.31 -2.68 -6.11
N THR A 246 -8.61 -2.68 -7.40
CA THR A 246 -7.77 -3.29 -8.44
C THR A 246 -8.02 -2.65 -9.80
N GLY A 247 -7.03 -2.73 -10.69
CA GLY A 247 -7.23 -2.47 -12.11
C GLY A 247 -8.00 -3.60 -12.81
N ALA A 248 -7.85 -4.85 -12.33
CA ALA A 248 -8.53 -6.05 -12.85
C ALA A 248 -8.52 -7.20 -11.83
N ALA A 249 -9.69 -7.81 -11.58
CA ALA A 249 -9.88 -9.05 -10.81
C ALA A 249 -11.13 -9.79 -11.28
N PRO A 250 -11.22 -11.12 -11.08
CA PRO A 250 -12.48 -11.85 -11.19
C PRO A 250 -13.44 -11.39 -10.09
N GLN A 251 -14.70 -11.19 -10.43
CA GLN A 251 -15.71 -10.70 -9.49
C GLN A 251 -15.89 -11.58 -8.24
N PRO A 252 -15.95 -12.92 -8.34
CA PRO A 252 -16.13 -13.76 -7.14
C PRO A 252 -15.01 -13.58 -6.10
N LEU A 253 -13.78 -13.27 -6.53
CA LEU A 253 -12.68 -13.02 -5.60
C LEU A 253 -12.80 -11.65 -4.92
N MET A 254 -13.35 -10.64 -5.61
CA MET A 254 -13.58 -9.31 -5.03
C MET A 254 -14.69 -9.33 -3.98
N ASP A 255 -15.72 -10.14 -4.20
CA ASP A 255 -16.95 -10.08 -3.40
C ASP A 255 -16.95 -11.06 -2.22
N SER A 256 -16.10 -12.10 -2.23
CA SER A 256 -16.28 -13.26 -1.34
C SER A 256 -15.02 -13.81 -0.67
N VAL A 257 -13.86 -13.15 -0.80
CA VAL A 257 -12.60 -13.69 -0.26
C VAL A 257 -11.88 -12.67 0.62
N GLY A 258 -11.47 -13.11 1.81
CA GLY A 258 -10.73 -12.31 2.79
C GLY A 258 -11.62 -11.55 3.77
N LEU A 259 -11.00 -11.09 4.85
CA LEU A 259 -11.63 -10.30 5.89
C LEU A 259 -11.45 -8.80 5.60
N PRO A 260 -12.49 -7.97 5.85
CA PRO A 260 -12.32 -6.53 5.86
C PRO A 260 -11.40 -6.11 7.01
N LEU A 261 -10.75 -4.95 6.87
CA LEU A 261 -9.85 -4.39 7.89
C LEU A 261 -10.45 -4.31 9.29
N ARG A 262 -11.78 -4.12 9.39
CA ARG A 262 -12.49 -4.06 10.66
C ARG A 262 -12.34 -5.34 11.50
N GLU A 263 -12.22 -6.49 10.85
CA GLU A 263 -11.99 -7.77 11.51
C GLU A 263 -10.50 -8.10 11.57
N SER A 264 -9.77 -7.87 10.47
CA SER A 264 -8.38 -8.33 10.36
C SER A 264 -7.36 -7.47 11.12
N LEU A 265 -7.57 -6.16 11.22
CA LEU A 265 -6.64 -5.28 11.94
C LEU A 265 -6.54 -5.62 13.43
N PRO A 266 -7.64 -5.59 14.22
CA PRO A 266 -7.55 -5.92 15.64
C PRO A 266 -7.08 -7.36 15.87
N LEU A 267 -7.46 -8.30 15.00
CA LEU A 267 -7.00 -9.68 15.07
C LEU A 267 -5.47 -9.78 14.97
N VAL A 268 -4.86 -9.17 13.95
CA VAL A 268 -3.41 -9.26 13.76
C VAL A 268 -2.65 -8.51 14.86
N VAL A 269 -3.14 -7.34 15.28
CA VAL A 269 -2.54 -6.56 16.38
C VAL A 269 -2.53 -7.38 17.67
N ASN A 270 -3.67 -7.97 18.06
CA ASN A 270 -3.77 -8.82 19.25
C ASN A 270 -2.84 -10.05 19.16
N MET A 271 -2.69 -10.64 17.97
CA MET A 271 -1.76 -11.76 17.79
C MET A 271 -0.30 -11.33 17.92
N LEU A 272 0.08 -10.16 17.40
CA LEU A 272 1.43 -9.62 17.59
C LEU A 272 1.70 -9.34 19.07
N GLU A 273 0.74 -8.80 19.81
CA GLU A 273 0.86 -8.59 21.26
C GLU A 273 1.01 -9.90 22.02
N LYS A 274 0.14 -10.89 21.75
CA LYS A 274 0.19 -12.23 22.34
C LYS A 274 1.56 -12.91 22.17
N HIS A 275 2.22 -12.67 21.03
CA HIS A 275 3.54 -13.23 20.73
C HIS A 275 4.71 -12.33 21.13
N GLY A 276 4.46 -11.17 21.75
CA GLY A 276 5.51 -10.22 22.15
C GLY A 276 6.20 -9.50 20.98
N LEU A 277 5.57 -9.48 19.80
CA LEU A 277 6.14 -8.96 18.55
C LEU A 277 5.67 -7.53 18.21
N ARG A 278 4.68 -6.97 18.93
CA ARG A 278 4.06 -5.67 18.61
C ARG A 278 5.06 -4.52 18.53
N GLU A 279 6.04 -4.47 19.43
CA GLU A 279 7.06 -3.42 19.43
C GLU A 279 8.01 -3.53 18.23
N ARG A 280 8.33 -4.77 17.82
CA ARG A 280 9.27 -5.10 16.74
C ARG A 280 8.69 -4.91 15.34
N VAL A 281 7.43 -5.32 15.13
CA VAL A 281 6.79 -5.38 13.82
C VAL A 281 5.84 -4.20 13.67
N LYS A 282 6.09 -3.31 12.71
CA LYS A 282 5.18 -2.20 12.46
C LYS A 282 3.96 -2.65 11.63
N VAL A 283 2.79 -2.11 11.94
CA VAL A 283 1.53 -2.48 11.29
C VAL A 283 1.08 -1.38 10.35
N ILE A 284 0.89 -1.71 9.07
CA ILE A 284 0.38 -0.79 8.05
C ILE A 284 -1.04 -1.21 7.65
N ALA A 285 -2.03 -0.36 7.92
CA ALA A 285 -3.41 -0.62 7.52
C ALA A 285 -3.67 -0.13 6.09
N SER A 286 -4.10 -1.03 5.19
CA SER A 286 -4.37 -0.74 3.78
C SER A 286 -5.84 -1.03 3.43
N GLY A 287 -6.58 -0.03 2.95
CA GLY A 287 -7.98 -0.25 2.55
C GLY A 287 -8.74 1.01 2.18
N LYS A 288 -10.08 0.98 2.29
CA LYS A 288 -10.96 2.15 2.07
C LYS A 288 -10.92 3.16 3.23
N LEU A 289 -9.73 3.43 3.76
CA LEU A 289 -9.43 4.43 4.79
C LEU A 289 -9.17 5.77 4.09
N ILE A 290 -10.25 6.49 3.76
CA ILE A 290 -10.21 7.69 2.90
C ILE A 290 -10.47 8.98 3.68
N VAL A 291 -11.30 8.90 4.71
CA VAL A 291 -11.68 10.06 5.54
C VAL A 291 -10.91 10.01 6.87
N PRO A 292 -10.65 11.17 7.52
CA PRO A 292 -9.80 11.24 8.70
C PRO A 292 -10.27 10.34 9.84
N SER A 293 -11.58 10.24 10.07
CA SER A 293 -12.14 9.37 11.12
C SER A 293 -11.79 7.89 10.92
N LYS A 294 -11.68 7.42 9.68
CA LYS A 294 -11.25 6.03 9.40
C LYS A 294 -9.75 5.83 9.57
N VAL A 295 -8.96 6.86 9.25
CA VAL A 295 -7.51 6.84 9.46
C VAL A 295 -7.23 6.82 10.97
N ALA A 296 -7.84 7.74 11.72
CA ALA A 296 -7.73 7.80 13.18
C ALA A 296 -8.16 6.49 13.86
N TRP A 297 -9.21 5.83 13.35
CA TRP A 297 -9.67 4.54 13.89
C TRP A 297 -8.62 3.45 13.71
N ALA A 298 -8.00 3.36 12.53
CA ALA A 298 -6.97 2.36 12.29
C ALA A 298 -5.75 2.58 13.17
N LEU A 299 -5.33 3.84 13.35
CA LEU A 299 -4.25 4.22 14.26
C LEU A 299 -4.59 3.85 15.72
N ALA A 300 -5.80 4.17 16.17
CA ALA A 300 -6.28 3.83 17.52
C ALA A 300 -6.37 2.31 17.77
N LEU A 301 -6.61 1.51 16.72
CA LEU A 301 -6.57 0.05 16.80
C LEU A 301 -5.16 -0.56 16.70
N GLY A 302 -4.12 0.26 16.69
CA GLY A 302 -2.74 -0.20 16.74
C GLY A 302 -2.03 -0.28 15.40
N ALA A 303 -2.59 0.28 14.31
CA ALA A 303 -1.78 0.53 13.12
C ALA A 303 -0.76 1.63 13.40
N ASP A 304 0.48 1.44 12.98
CA ASP A 304 1.52 2.49 13.02
C ASP A 304 1.37 3.44 11.83
N PHE A 305 0.86 2.94 10.71
CA PHE A 305 0.68 3.71 9.48
C PHE A 305 -0.58 3.31 8.72
N VAL A 306 -1.09 4.23 7.91
CA VAL A 306 -2.22 3.98 7.02
C VAL A 306 -1.79 4.25 5.57
N VAL A 307 -2.16 3.35 4.67
CA VAL A 307 -2.00 3.53 3.22
C VAL A 307 -3.35 3.46 2.51
N SER A 308 -3.55 4.33 1.53
CA SER A 308 -4.75 4.28 0.68
C SER A 308 -4.39 4.43 -0.80
N ALA A 309 -4.93 3.55 -1.65
CA ALA A 309 -4.89 3.75 -3.10
C ALA A 309 -6.10 4.57 -3.55
N ARG A 310 -7.28 4.23 -3.05
CA ARG A 310 -8.57 4.77 -3.51
C ARG A 310 -8.72 6.26 -3.22
N GLY A 311 -8.24 6.74 -2.07
CA GLY A 311 -8.24 8.16 -1.73
C GLY A 311 -7.47 8.98 -2.75
N HIS A 312 -6.21 8.62 -2.97
CA HIS A 312 -5.32 9.30 -3.94
C HIS A 312 -5.81 9.19 -5.39
N MET A 313 -6.44 8.07 -5.78
CA MET A 313 -7.12 7.97 -7.07
C MET A 313 -8.24 9.02 -7.23
N PHE A 314 -9.00 9.30 -6.18
CA PHE A 314 -10.01 10.36 -6.21
C PHE A 314 -9.39 11.76 -6.22
N ALA A 315 -8.27 11.98 -5.55
CA ALA A 315 -7.53 13.24 -5.61
C ALA A 315 -7.06 13.56 -7.04
N LEU A 316 -6.54 12.55 -7.75
CA LEU A 316 -6.21 12.64 -9.18
C LEU A 316 -7.44 12.92 -10.09
N GLY A 317 -8.66 12.72 -9.59
CA GLY A 317 -9.90 12.97 -10.33
C GLY A 317 -10.62 11.72 -10.82
N CYS A 318 -10.33 10.53 -10.29
CA CYS A 318 -11.06 9.32 -10.68
C CYS A 318 -12.56 9.46 -10.40
N ILE A 319 -13.38 9.32 -11.44
CA ILE A 319 -14.84 9.41 -11.37
C ILE A 319 -15.55 8.08 -11.07
N GLN A 320 -14.77 7.01 -10.85
CA GLN A 320 -15.27 5.62 -10.76
C GLN A 320 -16.02 5.17 -12.02
N ALA A 321 -15.43 5.41 -13.20
CA ALA A 321 -15.98 4.89 -14.45
C ALA A 321 -16.01 3.34 -14.52
N LEU A 322 -15.23 2.65 -13.66
CA LEU A 322 -15.09 1.18 -13.63
C LEU A 322 -14.61 0.59 -14.96
N GLN A 323 -13.77 1.35 -15.67
CA GLN A 323 -13.17 0.95 -16.96
C GLN A 323 -11.63 0.80 -16.88
N CYS A 324 -11.08 0.62 -15.68
CA CYS A 324 -9.62 0.57 -15.46
C CYS A 324 -8.93 -0.56 -16.24
N ASN A 325 -9.62 -1.68 -16.41
CA ASN A 325 -9.19 -2.82 -17.22
C ASN A 325 -9.38 -2.59 -18.73
N LYS A 326 -10.19 -1.60 -19.14
CA LYS A 326 -10.56 -1.35 -20.54
C LYS A 326 -9.59 -0.50 -21.33
N ASP A 327 -8.63 0.13 -20.65
CA ASP A 327 -7.72 1.13 -21.22
C ASP A 327 -8.43 2.40 -21.74
N THR A 328 -9.69 2.60 -21.36
CA THR A 328 -10.55 3.70 -21.79
C THR A 328 -10.87 4.66 -20.64
N CYS A 329 -9.94 4.81 -19.68
CA CYS A 329 -10.13 5.69 -18.53
C CYS A 329 -10.35 7.14 -19.01
N PRO A 330 -11.54 7.74 -18.77
CA PRO A 330 -11.87 9.05 -19.32
C PRO A 330 -11.07 10.19 -18.68
N THR A 331 -10.48 9.95 -17.51
CA THR A 331 -9.71 10.94 -16.74
C THR A 331 -8.20 10.73 -16.86
N GLY A 332 -7.75 9.88 -17.78
CA GLY A 332 -6.32 9.67 -18.03
C GLY A 332 -5.54 8.91 -16.95
N ILE A 333 -6.19 8.45 -15.88
CA ILE A 333 -5.49 7.83 -14.73
C ILE A 333 -5.06 6.38 -15.02
N THR A 334 -5.95 5.56 -15.59
CA THR A 334 -5.74 4.11 -15.77
C THR A 334 -5.74 3.70 -17.24
N THR A 335 -5.06 4.47 -18.09
CA THR A 335 -5.00 4.25 -19.54
C THR A 335 -3.59 4.49 -20.10
N HIS A 336 -3.20 3.74 -21.12
CA HIS A 336 -2.00 3.99 -21.95
C HIS A 336 -2.31 4.70 -23.26
N ASN A 337 -3.58 5.06 -23.50
CA ASN A 337 -3.96 5.89 -24.62
C ASN A 337 -3.54 7.35 -24.38
N GLU A 338 -2.55 7.82 -25.15
CA GLU A 338 -2.00 9.18 -25.02
C GLU A 338 -3.06 10.28 -25.13
N ARG A 339 -4.08 10.10 -25.97
CA ARG A 339 -5.17 11.07 -26.12
C ARG A 339 -5.96 11.22 -24.82
N LEU A 340 -6.22 10.11 -24.13
CA LEU A 340 -6.94 10.12 -22.85
C LEU A 340 -6.06 10.62 -21.70
N GLN A 341 -4.76 10.35 -21.74
CA GLN A 341 -3.80 10.84 -20.75
C GLN A 341 -3.72 12.37 -20.69
N ARG A 342 -4.00 13.09 -21.80
CA ARG A 342 -4.07 14.56 -21.84
C ARG A 342 -5.10 15.15 -20.87
N GLY A 343 -6.08 14.36 -20.43
CA GLY A 343 -7.05 14.77 -19.41
C GLY A 343 -6.49 14.86 -17.99
N LEU A 344 -5.24 14.42 -17.77
CA LEU A 344 -4.57 14.44 -16.48
C LEU A 344 -3.38 15.41 -16.52
N ASP A 345 -3.62 16.64 -16.06
CA ASP A 345 -2.58 17.64 -15.86
C ASP A 345 -1.78 17.33 -14.59
N VAL A 346 -0.49 17.02 -14.77
CA VAL A 346 0.41 16.64 -13.67
C VAL A 346 0.61 17.80 -12.68
N ALA A 347 0.77 19.03 -13.18
CA ALA A 347 1.05 20.18 -12.33
C ALA A 347 -0.14 20.51 -11.41
N ASP A 348 -1.36 20.43 -11.94
CA ASP A 348 -2.59 20.56 -11.15
C ASP A 348 -2.79 19.34 -10.23
N LYS A 349 -2.62 18.11 -10.71
CA LYS A 349 -2.89 16.91 -9.90
C LYS A 349 -1.88 16.66 -8.78
N ALA A 350 -0.65 17.15 -8.89
CA ALA A 350 0.35 17.02 -7.84
C ALA A 350 0.03 17.86 -6.59
N GLN A 351 -0.76 18.92 -6.73
CA GLN A 351 -1.16 19.82 -5.63
C GLN A 351 -2.37 19.31 -4.82
N ARG A 352 -2.78 18.04 -5.03
CA ARG A 352 -4.07 17.49 -4.60
C ARG A 352 -3.96 16.27 -3.70
#